data_AF-A0A1L3SUE8-F1
#
_entry.id   AF-A0A1L3SUE8-F1
#
_cell.length_a   1.000
_cell.length_b   1.000
_cell.length_c   1.000
_cell.angle_alpha   90.00
_cell.angle_beta   90.00
_cell.angle_gamma   90.00
#
_symmetry.space_group_name_H-M   'P 1'
#
loop_
_entity.id
_entity.type
_entity.pdbx_description
1 polymer ?
#
loop_
_entity_poly.entity_id
_entity_poly.type
_entity_poly.pdbx_seq_one_letter_code
_entity_poly.pdbx_strand_id
1 'polypeptide(L)'
;MFRKFLRDVRGDYAIATAVAIIPILGSLALAVDYTELSRERAIVQNALDAAGIAAARYYVEGASKDATTAYAKDFFLANLNGIDGGGAKFTLVLPNEGTGGGVLTISATHSFKPFFLDGFTSLIGSDKAVLDFQAETKVRLKNTLEVALVLDNSGSMDYTGSGSGKKRIVLLRDAAKQLVSTLAAQADQLKQVDKPVQFSLVPFAASVNVGPSNATAAWMDVDGRSPIHHEDFDWTTMPSTKKVQLSGGIYYKKGADWGAEENQKVTRFTMFNDVKRVTGKSWVADMQYVCTSYRSSGSCRTYGWVDNGAYQYSYGAFAGWQGCVEARPYPYNLNDAAPLTATPATLFVPMFAPDETDQTSGGSAPNSWWVDVTTSSNASTRQKYMPKYFTPAGEGTSAAAASSGPNDSCTTKPITALVDVSVAAGKKKIEDAIDAMTPLGATNVPEGLAWGWRTVSHDAPFTEGRVETEKGNDKVVIVLTDGANTYYTPSSLGYADAAANKSTYSAYGYTGLKQPGESYTRMFMGTTVGKTTYSNDNYTSAMTQQMNALCESAKAKGIIVMTVSLDLSTSKSDEKAQIDALKACSSNSRFRNDSSGSPAKLYWNATGANLSDKFKEIADELSNLRIVG
;
A
#
# COMPACT_ATOMS: atom_id res chain seq x y z
N MET A 1 -23.29 -59.50 81.30
CA MET A 1 -22.50 -59.23 80.07
C MET A 1 -21.67 -57.94 80.20
N PHE A 2 -22.28 -56.78 80.48
CA PHE A 2 -21.56 -55.50 80.61
C PHE A 2 -20.40 -55.47 81.64
N ARG A 3 -20.54 -56.12 82.79
CA ARG A 3 -19.44 -56.23 83.78
C ARG A 3 -18.26 -57.11 83.34
N LYS A 4 -18.45 -58.06 82.40
CA LYS A 4 -17.36 -58.86 81.83
C LYS A 4 -16.62 -58.11 80.73
N PHE A 5 -17.33 -57.26 79.97
CA PHE A 5 -16.75 -56.39 78.94
C PHE A 5 -15.87 -55.28 79.56
N LEU A 6 -16.30 -54.67 80.66
CA LEU A 6 -15.54 -53.64 81.39
C LEU A 6 -14.28 -54.18 82.12
N ARG A 7 -14.10 -55.50 82.20
CA ARG A 7 -12.96 -56.16 82.88
C ARG A 7 -12.03 -56.90 81.93
N ASP A 8 -12.28 -56.86 80.62
CA ASP A 8 -11.46 -57.58 79.65
C ASP A 8 -10.24 -56.73 79.23
N VAL A 9 -9.06 -57.14 79.70
CA VAL A 9 -7.75 -56.51 79.42
C VAL A 9 -6.91 -57.36 78.45
N ARG A 10 -7.51 -58.37 77.81
CA ARG A 10 -6.82 -59.29 76.89
C ARG A 10 -6.70 -58.76 75.45
N GLY A 11 -7.27 -57.59 75.15
CA GLY A 11 -7.15 -56.96 73.84
C GLY A 11 -5.92 -56.06 73.79
N ASP A 12 -5.01 -56.34 72.87
CA ASP A 12 -3.85 -55.50 72.56
C ASP A 12 -4.24 -54.26 71.72
N TYR A 13 -5.28 -53.56 72.18
CA TYR A 13 -5.81 -52.36 71.54
C TYR A 13 -4.79 -51.22 71.55
N ALA A 14 -3.94 -51.15 72.58
CA ALA A 14 -2.94 -50.10 72.71
C ALA A 14 -1.87 -50.20 71.62
N ILE A 15 -1.32 -51.40 71.36
CA ILE A 15 -0.31 -51.60 70.32
C ILE A 15 -0.95 -51.48 68.93
N ALA A 16 -2.14 -52.07 68.71
CA ALA A 16 -2.85 -51.92 67.44
C ALA A 16 -3.20 -50.47 67.11
N THR A 17 -3.61 -49.67 68.11
CA THR A 17 -3.89 -48.24 67.93
C THR A 17 -2.61 -47.44 67.71
N ALA A 18 -1.53 -47.74 68.42
CA ALA A 18 -0.23 -47.09 68.23
C ALA A 18 0.31 -47.30 66.81
N VAL A 19 0.18 -48.52 66.27
CA VAL A 19 0.58 -48.83 64.89
C VAL A 19 -0.35 -48.16 63.87
N ALA A 20 -1.66 -48.11 64.12
CA ALA A 20 -2.65 -47.52 63.21
C ALA A 20 -2.63 -45.97 63.19
N ILE A 21 -2.21 -45.32 64.28
CA ILE A 21 -2.13 -43.85 64.36
C ILE A 21 -1.13 -43.27 63.35
N ILE A 22 -0.01 -43.95 63.11
CA ILE A 22 1.05 -43.47 62.20
C ILE A 22 0.52 -43.26 60.77
N PRO A 23 -0.10 -44.26 60.09
CA PRO A 23 -0.66 -44.06 58.75
C PRO A 23 -1.87 -43.11 58.73
N ILE A 24 -2.65 -43.02 59.80
CA ILE A 24 -3.77 -42.07 59.90
C ILE A 24 -3.25 -40.62 59.93
N LEU A 25 -2.26 -40.33 60.78
CA LEU A 25 -1.65 -39.00 60.84
C LEU A 25 -0.91 -38.64 59.54
N GLY A 26 -0.21 -39.61 58.93
CA GLY A 26 0.43 -39.42 57.63
C GLY A 26 -0.56 -39.08 56.52
N SER A 27 -1.70 -39.77 56.47
CA SER A 27 -2.74 -39.49 55.47
C SER A 27 -3.43 -38.13 55.68
N LEU A 28 -3.67 -37.73 56.94
CA LEU A 28 -4.19 -36.40 57.26
C LEU A 28 -3.20 -35.30 56.86
N ALA A 29 -1.92 -35.46 57.19
CA ALA A 29 -0.86 -34.51 56.83
C ALA A 29 -0.78 -34.31 55.31
N LEU A 30 -0.79 -35.42 54.55
CA LEU A 30 -0.83 -35.37 53.09
C LEU A 30 -2.09 -34.69 52.55
N ALA A 31 -3.27 -34.97 53.12
CA ALA A 31 -4.53 -34.41 52.64
C ALA A 31 -4.60 -32.88 52.80
N VAL A 32 -4.15 -32.36 53.95
CA VAL A 32 -4.16 -30.92 54.23
C VAL A 32 -3.14 -30.21 53.35
N ASP A 33 -1.90 -30.69 53.32
CA ASP A 33 -0.83 -30.05 52.53
C ASP A 33 -1.08 -30.15 51.02
N TYR A 34 -1.69 -31.25 50.54
CA TYR A 34 -2.13 -31.35 49.15
C TYR A 34 -3.20 -30.31 48.80
N THR A 35 -4.13 -30.04 49.74
CA THR A 35 -5.19 -29.04 49.52
C THR A 35 -4.62 -27.64 49.42
N GLU A 36 -3.67 -27.26 50.29
CA GLU A 36 -2.98 -25.96 50.21
C GLU A 36 -2.05 -25.87 48.99
N LEU A 37 -1.29 -26.92 48.66
CA LEU A 37 -0.49 -26.98 47.43
C LEU A 37 -1.36 -26.77 46.18
N SER A 38 -2.53 -27.41 46.13
CA SER A 38 -3.48 -27.26 45.04
C SER A 38 -4.02 -25.82 44.95
N ARG A 39 -4.32 -25.20 46.09
CA ARG A 39 -4.78 -23.81 46.19
C ARG A 39 -3.71 -22.82 45.73
N GLU A 40 -2.47 -22.94 46.21
CA GLU A 40 -1.37 -22.08 45.79
C GLU A 40 -1.06 -22.25 44.29
N ARG A 41 -1.08 -23.48 43.79
CA ARG A 41 -0.92 -23.75 42.36
C ARG A 41 -1.97 -23.04 41.51
N ALA A 42 -3.23 -23.03 41.95
CA ALA A 42 -4.29 -22.30 41.26
C ALA A 42 -4.08 -20.78 41.28
N ILE A 43 -3.62 -20.22 42.41
CA ILE A 43 -3.32 -18.78 42.52
C ILE A 43 -2.15 -18.40 41.62
N VAL A 44 -1.06 -19.17 41.63
CA VAL A 44 0.11 -18.94 40.78
C VAL A 44 -0.26 -19.06 39.31
N GLN A 45 -1.08 -20.04 38.91
CA GLN A 45 -1.54 -20.17 37.53
C GLN A 45 -2.39 -18.97 37.09
N ASN A 46 -3.34 -18.52 37.91
CA ASN A 46 -4.17 -17.35 37.60
C ASN A 46 -3.33 -16.07 37.48
N ALA A 47 -2.35 -15.90 38.37
CA ALA A 47 -1.41 -14.77 38.32
C ALA A 47 -0.54 -14.81 37.06
N LEU A 48 -0.09 -16.01 36.66
CA LEU A 48 0.63 -16.22 35.40
C LEU A 48 -0.25 -15.90 34.19
N ASP A 49 -1.49 -16.34 34.15
CA ASP A 49 -2.40 -16.08 33.03
C ASP A 49 -2.66 -14.57 32.86
N ALA A 50 -2.86 -13.84 33.96
CA ALA A 50 -2.97 -12.38 33.95
C ALA A 50 -1.68 -11.71 33.46
N ALA A 51 -0.52 -12.15 33.95
CA ALA A 51 0.78 -11.67 33.51
C ALA A 51 1.06 -12.00 32.04
N GLY A 52 0.64 -13.17 31.55
CA GLY A 52 0.76 -13.62 30.17
C GLY A 52 0.05 -12.70 29.21
N ILE A 53 -1.20 -12.35 29.50
CA ILE A 53 -2.00 -11.43 28.68
C ILE A 53 -1.39 -10.02 28.70
N ALA A 54 -0.98 -9.52 29.88
CA ALA A 54 -0.36 -8.21 30.01
C ALA A 54 0.98 -8.12 29.25
N ALA A 55 1.83 -9.15 29.39
CA ALA A 55 3.10 -9.27 28.68
C ALA A 55 2.90 -9.34 27.16
N ALA A 56 1.95 -10.15 26.70
CA ALA A 56 1.63 -10.29 25.28
C ALA A 56 1.20 -8.95 24.67
N ARG A 57 0.32 -8.20 25.35
CA ARG A 57 -0.10 -6.87 24.89
C ARG A 57 1.06 -5.89 24.82
N TYR A 58 1.82 -5.78 25.91
CA TYR A 58 2.94 -4.85 26.00
C TYR A 58 4.04 -5.15 24.96
N TYR A 59 4.28 -6.43 24.69
CA TYR A 59 5.20 -6.88 23.66
C TYR A 59 4.71 -6.54 22.24
N VAL A 60 3.43 -6.79 21.94
CA VAL A 60 2.80 -6.48 20.64
C VAL A 60 2.85 -4.97 20.34
N GLU A 61 2.70 -4.13 21.36
CA GLU A 61 2.81 -2.66 21.27
C GLU A 61 4.25 -2.16 21.00
N GLY A 62 5.25 -3.06 20.88
CA GLY A 62 6.61 -2.74 20.44
C GLY A 62 7.67 -2.75 21.54
N ALA A 63 7.33 -3.15 22.78
CA ALA A 63 8.30 -3.18 23.87
C ALA A 63 9.47 -4.16 23.61
N SER A 64 10.64 -3.87 24.19
CA SER A 64 11.79 -4.78 24.17
C SER A 64 11.55 -6.02 25.02
N LYS A 65 12.35 -7.07 24.80
CA LYS A 65 12.28 -8.31 25.58
C LYS A 65 12.47 -8.07 27.08
N ASP A 66 13.46 -7.25 27.44
CA ASP A 66 13.80 -6.98 28.83
C ASP A 66 12.69 -6.19 29.52
N ALA A 67 12.15 -5.16 28.84
CA ALA A 67 11.02 -4.39 29.34
C ALA A 67 9.77 -5.25 29.52
N THR A 68 9.50 -6.14 28.55
CA THR A 68 8.38 -7.09 28.62
C THR A 68 8.54 -8.07 29.79
N THR A 69 9.75 -8.58 30.01
CA THR A 69 10.03 -9.52 31.10
C THR A 69 9.84 -8.87 32.46
N ALA A 70 10.34 -7.63 32.63
CA ALA A 70 10.16 -6.86 33.85
C ALA A 70 8.67 -6.58 34.10
N TYR A 71 7.95 -6.08 33.09
CA TYR A 71 6.52 -5.78 33.19
C TYR A 71 5.68 -7.02 33.53
N ALA A 72 5.98 -8.16 32.88
CA ALA A 72 5.31 -9.43 33.15
C ALA A 72 5.56 -9.92 34.58
N LYS A 73 6.80 -9.77 35.07
CA LYS A 73 7.16 -10.14 36.44
C LYS A 73 6.44 -9.26 37.46
N ASP A 74 6.37 -7.95 37.24
CA ASP A 74 5.66 -7.03 38.12
C ASP A 74 4.16 -7.34 38.16
N PHE A 75 3.55 -7.60 37.01
CA PHE A 75 2.16 -8.05 36.93
C PHE A 75 1.93 -9.39 37.66
N PHE A 76 2.83 -10.36 37.48
CA PHE A 76 2.76 -11.64 38.16
C PHE A 76 2.81 -11.45 39.68
N LEU A 77 3.81 -10.73 40.19
CA LEU A 77 3.99 -10.49 41.63
C LEU A 77 2.80 -9.73 42.24
N ALA A 78 2.21 -8.77 41.52
CA ALA A 78 1.03 -8.03 41.97
C ALA A 78 -0.22 -8.93 42.12
N ASN A 79 -0.30 -10.04 41.39
CA ASN A 79 -1.46 -10.94 41.37
C ASN A 79 -1.31 -12.19 42.28
N LEU A 80 -0.20 -12.35 43.01
CA LEU A 80 0.04 -13.49 43.90
C LEU A 80 -0.76 -13.45 45.23
N ASN A 81 -1.50 -12.38 45.52
CA ASN A 81 -2.47 -12.27 46.63
C ASN A 81 -2.01 -12.85 47.99
N GLY A 82 -0.81 -12.46 48.45
CA GLY A 82 -0.31 -12.79 49.80
C GLY A 82 0.55 -14.06 49.90
N ILE A 83 0.87 -14.72 48.78
CA ILE A 83 1.91 -15.75 48.70
C ILE A 83 3.29 -15.07 48.59
N ASP A 84 4.31 -15.57 49.29
CA ASP A 84 5.68 -15.03 49.19
C ASP A 84 6.29 -15.35 47.82
N GLY A 85 6.22 -14.37 46.91
CA GLY A 85 6.75 -14.46 45.56
C GLY A 85 8.28 -14.33 45.46
N GLY A 86 8.97 -14.01 46.57
CA GLY A 86 10.41 -13.66 46.57
C GLY A 86 11.35 -14.79 46.10
N GLY A 87 10.90 -16.04 46.14
CA GLY A 87 11.65 -17.22 45.71
C GLY A 87 11.25 -17.80 44.34
N ALA A 88 10.24 -17.26 43.66
CA ALA A 88 9.75 -17.84 42.41
C ALA A 88 10.70 -17.58 41.24
N LYS A 89 11.17 -18.64 40.57
CA LYS A 89 11.95 -18.49 39.33
C LYS A 89 11.02 -18.20 38.17
N PHE A 90 10.99 -16.95 37.74
CA PHE A 90 10.18 -16.48 36.61
C PHE A 90 10.99 -16.53 35.31
N THR A 91 10.46 -17.19 34.29
CA THR A 91 11.08 -17.25 32.96
C THR A 91 10.06 -16.83 31.90
N LEU A 92 10.46 -15.94 31.00
CA LEU A 92 9.67 -15.54 29.85
C LEU A 92 10.42 -15.90 28.57
N VAL A 93 9.78 -16.68 27.72
CA VAL A 93 10.25 -17.06 26.39
C VAL A 93 9.38 -16.35 25.36
N LEU A 94 9.98 -15.43 24.63
CA LEU A 94 9.36 -14.80 23.48
C LEU A 94 9.47 -15.71 22.25
N PRO A 95 8.52 -15.63 21.31
CA PRO A 95 8.73 -16.20 19.99
C PRO A 95 9.91 -15.53 19.28
N ASN A 96 10.56 -16.26 18.39
CA ASN A 96 11.75 -15.81 17.67
C ASN A 96 11.56 -14.40 17.10
N GLU A 97 12.51 -13.50 17.39
CA GLU A 97 12.42 -12.05 17.18
C GLU A 97 12.29 -11.60 15.70
N GLY A 98 12.26 -12.52 14.73
CA GLY A 98 12.26 -12.23 13.29
C GLY A 98 11.09 -12.78 12.48
N THR A 99 10.10 -13.42 13.12
CA THR A 99 8.98 -14.08 12.41
C THR A 99 7.64 -13.61 12.93
N GLY A 100 6.70 -13.32 12.03
CA GLY A 100 5.34 -12.92 12.35
C GLY A 100 4.66 -13.93 13.27
N GLY A 101 4.09 -13.41 14.37
CA GLY A 101 3.35 -14.21 15.32
C GLY A 101 4.17 -15.15 16.20
N GLY A 102 3.54 -15.69 17.25
CA GLY A 102 4.10 -16.81 18.01
C GLY A 102 3.56 -17.03 19.40
N VAL A 103 4.01 -18.10 20.04
CA VAL A 103 3.59 -18.45 21.40
C VAL A 103 4.57 -17.82 22.38
N LEU A 104 4.11 -16.77 23.07
CA LEU A 104 4.78 -16.27 24.26
C LEU A 104 4.52 -17.27 25.39
N THR A 105 5.58 -17.81 25.97
CA THR A 105 5.48 -18.76 27.09
C THR A 105 6.04 -18.12 28.34
N ILE A 106 5.26 -18.11 29.41
CA ILE A 106 5.72 -17.69 30.74
C ILE A 106 5.65 -18.89 31.67
N SER A 107 6.73 -19.15 32.39
CA SER A 107 6.77 -20.17 33.43
C SER A 107 7.23 -19.58 34.75
N ALA A 108 6.62 -20.05 35.83
CA ALA A 108 7.08 -19.78 37.19
C ALA A 108 7.24 -21.10 37.95
N THR A 109 8.41 -21.28 38.56
CA THR A 109 8.66 -22.36 39.52
C THR A 109 8.49 -21.80 40.92
N HIS A 110 7.59 -22.39 41.71
CA HIS A 110 7.35 -22.04 43.10
C HIS A 110 7.64 -23.23 44.02
N SER A 111 8.31 -22.95 45.14
CA SER A 111 8.68 -23.95 46.15
C SER A 111 7.69 -23.90 47.31
N PHE A 112 6.79 -24.88 47.36
CA PHE A 112 5.83 -25.04 48.45
C PHE A 112 6.51 -25.69 49.67
N LYS A 113 6.27 -25.11 50.84
CA LYS A 113 6.71 -25.64 52.14
C LYS A 113 5.49 -26.27 52.85
N PRO A 114 5.40 -27.60 52.93
CA PRO A 114 4.30 -28.28 53.60
C PRO A 114 4.23 -27.93 55.09
N PHE A 115 3.03 -27.78 55.65
CA PHE A 115 2.84 -27.44 57.06
C PHE A 115 2.95 -28.67 57.97
N PHE A 116 2.40 -29.81 57.54
CA PHE A 116 2.29 -31.01 58.37
C PHE A 116 3.18 -32.16 57.91
N LEU A 117 3.44 -32.25 56.60
CA LEU A 117 4.27 -33.28 55.99
C LEU A 117 5.72 -33.16 56.44
N ASP A 118 6.26 -31.95 56.59
CA ASP A 118 7.63 -31.73 57.09
C ASP A 118 7.79 -32.25 58.53
N GLY A 119 6.79 -32.04 59.38
CA GLY A 119 6.74 -32.58 60.73
C GLY A 119 6.60 -34.10 60.76
N PHE A 120 5.81 -34.66 59.84
CA PHE A 120 5.63 -36.12 59.72
C PHE A 120 6.88 -36.82 59.16
N THR A 121 7.54 -36.26 58.15
CA THR A 121 8.80 -36.82 57.59
C THR A 121 9.91 -36.80 58.63
N SER A 122 9.99 -35.73 59.43
CA SER A 122 10.91 -35.66 60.58
C SER A 122 10.61 -36.74 61.64
N LEU A 123 9.34 -37.08 61.87
CA LEU A 123 8.92 -38.12 62.83
C LEU A 123 9.35 -39.54 62.38
N ILE A 124 9.36 -39.80 61.08
CA ILE A 124 9.75 -41.10 60.51
C ILE A 124 11.23 -41.18 60.10
N GLY A 125 12.03 -40.15 60.41
CA GLY A 125 13.48 -40.12 60.17
C GLY A 125 13.90 -39.77 58.74
N SER A 126 13.02 -39.14 57.96
CA SER A 126 13.28 -38.70 56.59
C SER A 126 13.64 -37.21 56.54
N ASP A 127 14.33 -36.80 55.47
CA ASP A 127 14.67 -35.40 55.21
C ASP A 127 13.43 -34.51 54.98
N LYS A 128 13.63 -33.20 55.10
CA LYS A 128 12.59 -32.18 54.89
C LYS A 128 11.96 -32.28 53.50
N ALA A 129 10.64 -32.19 53.43
CA ALA A 129 9.91 -32.23 52.18
C ALA A 129 9.76 -30.81 51.61
N VAL A 130 10.57 -30.42 50.62
CA VAL A 130 10.30 -29.25 49.77
C VAL A 130 9.67 -29.75 48.48
N LEU A 131 8.52 -29.19 48.12
CA LEU A 131 7.79 -29.56 46.90
C LEU A 131 7.82 -28.40 45.92
N ASP A 132 8.54 -28.57 44.82
CA ASP A 132 8.52 -27.60 43.72
C ASP A 132 7.38 -27.93 42.77
N PHE A 133 6.64 -26.90 42.36
CA PHE A 133 5.74 -27.01 41.22
C PHE A 133 6.03 -25.93 40.19
N GLN A 134 5.83 -26.27 38.93
CA GLN A 134 5.92 -25.35 37.81
C GLN A 134 4.51 -25.08 37.28
N ALA A 135 4.20 -23.81 37.09
CA ALA A 135 3.03 -23.34 36.37
C ALA A 135 3.50 -22.68 35.06
N GLU A 136 2.72 -22.86 34.00
CA GLU A 136 3.06 -22.39 32.67
C GLU A 136 1.81 -21.82 32.00
N THR A 137 1.97 -20.68 31.34
CA THR A 137 0.94 -20.09 30.48
C THR A 137 1.52 -19.82 29.10
N LYS A 138 0.70 -20.05 28.08
CA LYS A 138 1.04 -19.87 26.67
C LYS A 138 0.05 -18.92 26.04
N VAL A 139 0.54 -17.76 25.62
CA VAL A 139 -0.28 -16.74 24.97
C VAL A 139 0.16 -16.62 23.52
N ARG A 140 -0.78 -16.85 22.60
CA ARG A 140 -0.54 -16.64 21.18
C ARG A 140 -0.58 -15.14 20.89
N LEU A 141 0.53 -14.59 20.42
CA LEU A 141 0.59 -13.21 19.94
C LEU A 141 -0.30 -13.05 18.70
N LYS A 142 -0.73 -11.81 18.44
CA LYS A 142 -1.51 -11.49 17.23
C LYS A 142 -0.75 -11.99 15.99
N ASN A 143 -1.47 -12.62 15.07
CA ASN A 143 -1.00 -12.99 13.74
C ASN A 143 -1.91 -12.29 12.73
N THR A 144 -1.77 -10.97 12.64
CA THR A 144 -2.50 -10.16 11.65
C THR A 144 -1.73 -10.15 10.33
N LEU A 145 -2.48 -10.02 9.24
CA LEU A 145 -1.93 -10.02 7.90
C LEU A 145 -2.49 -8.83 7.12
N GLU A 146 -1.61 -8.01 6.57
CA GLU A 146 -1.94 -6.88 5.71
C GLU A 146 -1.39 -7.16 4.31
N VAL A 147 -2.27 -7.34 3.33
CA VAL A 147 -1.90 -7.76 1.97
C VAL A 147 -2.26 -6.69 0.94
N ALA A 148 -1.28 -6.23 0.18
CA ALA A 148 -1.51 -5.45 -1.03
C ALA A 148 -1.54 -6.35 -2.26
N LEU A 149 -2.68 -6.38 -2.95
CA LEU A 149 -2.79 -6.98 -4.29
C LEU A 149 -2.41 -5.93 -5.33
N VAL A 150 -1.21 -6.04 -5.87
CA VAL A 150 -0.68 -5.19 -6.94
C VAL A 150 -0.90 -5.91 -8.27
N LEU A 151 -1.96 -5.52 -8.97
CA LEU A 151 -2.49 -6.29 -10.10
C LEU A 151 -2.39 -5.50 -11.41
N ASP A 152 -1.80 -6.14 -12.41
CA ASP A 152 -1.56 -5.57 -13.74
C ASP A 152 -2.87 -5.39 -14.54
N ASN A 153 -3.05 -4.17 -15.05
CA ASN A 153 -4.14 -3.73 -15.91
C ASN A 153 -3.64 -3.29 -17.29
N SER A 154 -2.43 -3.63 -17.69
CA SER A 154 -1.89 -3.28 -19.00
C SER A 154 -2.69 -3.92 -20.15
N GLY A 155 -2.52 -3.40 -21.36
CA GLY A 155 -3.25 -3.87 -22.54
C GLY A 155 -3.00 -5.34 -22.88
N SER A 156 -1.84 -5.91 -22.53
CA SER A 156 -1.54 -7.34 -22.71
C SER A 156 -2.45 -8.25 -21.90
N MET A 157 -3.08 -7.74 -20.84
CA MET A 157 -4.03 -8.49 -20.02
C MET A 157 -5.35 -8.78 -20.76
N ASP A 158 -5.60 -8.16 -21.92
CA ASP A 158 -6.68 -8.56 -22.84
C ASP A 158 -6.27 -9.72 -23.77
N TYR A 159 -5.09 -10.31 -23.64
CA TYR A 159 -4.73 -11.50 -24.40
C TYR A 159 -5.36 -12.75 -23.81
N THR A 160 -5.57 -13.77 -24.65
CA THR A 160 -6.09 -15.06 -24.20
C THR A 160 -5.00 -15.82 -23.45
N GLY A 161 -5.30 -16.22 -22.22
CA GLY A 161 -4.38 -16.91 -21.34
C GLY A 161 -4.08 -18.34 -21.80
N SER A 162 -2.81 -18.75 -21.72
CA SER A 162 -2.36 -20.04 -22.28
C SER A 162 -3.09 -21.22 -21.62
N GLY A 163 -3.69 -22.06 -22.46
CA GLY A 163 -4.38 -23.29 -22.02
C GLY A 163 -5.72 -23.08 -21.30
N SER A 164 -6.25 -21.85 -21.23
CA SER A 164 -7.47 -21.54 -20.48
C SER A 164 -8.71 -21.23 -21.32
N GLY A 165 -8.53 -20.74 -22.55
CA GLY A 165 -9.60 -20.20 -23.39
C GLY A 165 -10.23 -18.89 -22.89
N LYS A 166 -9.71 -18.29 -21.82
CA LYS A 166 -10.20 -17.02 -21.23
C LYS A 166 -9.15 -15.92 -21.37
N LYS A 167 -9.57 -14.65 -21.26
CA LYS A 167 -8.65 -13.51 -21.20
C LYS A 167 -7.86 -13.53 -19.89
N ARG A 168 -6.59 -13.10 -19.92
CA ARG A 168 -5.70 -13.03 -18.75
C ARG A 168 -6.31 -12.22 -17.60
N ILE A 169 -6.91 -11.07 -17.90
CA ILE A 169 -7.57 -10.22 -16.89
C ILE A 169 -8.73 -10.92 -16.18
N VAL A 170 -9.47 -11.80 -16.88
CA VAL A 170 -10.58 -12.56 -16.27
C VAL A 170 -10.04 -13.60 -15.31
N LEU A 171 -8.99 -14.33 -15.73
CA LEU A 171 -8.31 -15.33 -14.88
C LEU A 171 -7.71 -14.69 -13.64
N LEU A 172 -7.11 -13.51 -13.79
CA LEU A 172 -6.55 -12.73 -12.70
C LEU A 172 -7.62 -12.36 -11.67
N ARG A 173 -8.76 -11.83 -12.11
CA ARG A 173 -9.87 -11.46 -11.21
C ARG A 173 -10.42 -12.68 -10.48
N ASP A 174 -10.64 -13.78 -11.18
CA ASP A 174 -11.12 -15.03 -10.59
C ASP A 174 -10.16 -15.53 -9.49
N ALA A 175 -8.85 -15.57 -9.79
CA ALA A 175 -7.82 -16.03 -8.86
C ALA A 175 -7.64 -15.09 -7.65
N ALA A 176 -7.66 -13.77 -7.87
CA ALA A 176 -7.55 -12.78 -6.80
C ALA A 176 -8.75 -12.85 -5.84
N LYS A 177 -9.99 -12.95 -6.36
CA LYS A 177 -11.19 -13.12 -5.53
C LYS A 177 -11.16 -14.43 -4.74
N GLN A 178 -10.64 -15.51 -5.34
CA GLN A 178 -10.48 -16.78 -4.64
C GLN A 178 -9.50 -16.67 -3.45
N LEU A 179 -8.38 -15.97 -3.63
CA LEU A 179 -7.41 -15.72 -2.56
C LEU A 179 -8.03 -14.90 -1.42
N VAL A 180 -8.70 -13.79 -1.76
CA VAL A 180 -9.42 -12.95 -0.77
C VAL A 180 -10.45 -13.78 -0.02
N SER A 181 -11.25 -14.57 -0.72
CA SER A 181 -12.26 -15.44 -0.12
C SER A 181 -11.66 -16.50 0.81
N THR A 182 -10.54 -17.12 0.41
CA THR A 182 -9.86 -18.15 1.21
C THR A 182 -9.33 -17.57 2.52
N LEU A 183 -8.62 -16.43 2.44
CA LEU A 183 -8.07 -15.81 3.64
C LEU A 183 -9.15 -15.19 4.53
N ALA A 184 -10.22 -14.62 3.96
CA ALA A 184 -11.37 -14.14 4.73
C ALA A 184 -12.02 -15.27 5.56
N ALA A 185 -12.23 -16.45 4.96
CA ALA A 185 -12.82 -17.59 5.67
C ALA A 185 -11.93 -18.09 6.84
N GLN A 186 -10.61 -18.04 6.68
CA GLN A 186 -9.67 -18.33 7.78
C GLN A 186 -9.63 -17.21 8.83
N ALA A 187 -9.87 -15.96 8.42
CA ALA A 187 -9.92 -14.80 9.30
C ALA A 187 -11.15 -14.86 10.22
N ASP A 188 -12.28 -15.34 9.73
CA ASP A 188 -13.53 -15.53 10.50
C ASP A 188 -13.38 -16.47 11.70
N GLN A 189 -12.38 -17.35 11.67
CA GLN A 189 -12.04 -18.25 12.77
C GLN A 189 -11.31 -17.53 13.92
N LEU A 190 -10.77 -16.32 13.69
CA LEU A 190 -10.00 -15.54 14.66
C LEU A 190 -10.82 -14.40 15.29
N LYS A 191 -11.96 -14.72 15.90
CA LYS A 191 -12.90 -13.73 16.47
C LYS A 191 -12.34 -12.81 17.56
N GLN A 192 -11.16 -13.11 18.11
CA GLN A 192 -10.51 -12.35 19.19
C GLN A 192 -9.45 -11.36 18.70
N VAL A 193 -9.19 -11.30 17.39
CA VAL A 193 -8.19 -10.41 16.80
C VAL A 193 -8.92 -9.33 16.00
N ASP A 194 -8.66 -8.06 16.29
CA ASP A 194 -9.21 -6.95 15.51
C ASP A 194 -8.53 -6.88 14.13
N LYS A 195 -9.35 -6.80 13.08
CA LYS A 195 -8.96 -6.85 11.65
C LYS A 195 -7.88 -7.89 11.37
N PRO A 196 -8.20 -9.19 11.51
CA PRO A 196 -7.21 -10.27 11.43
C PRO A 196 -6.56 -10.38 10.05
N VAL A 197 -7.29 -10.02 8.99
CA VAL A 197 -6.77 -9.97 7.62
C VAL A 197 -7.31 -8.72 6.92
N GLN A 198 -6.41 -7.90 6.41
CA GLN A 198 -6.75 -6.75 5.59
C GLN A 198 -6.19 -6.89 4.18
N PHE A 199 -6.96 -6.45 3.20
CA PHE A 199 -6.54 -6.38 1.81
C PHE A 199 -6.65 -4.95 1.28
N SER A 200 -5.64 -4.52 0.54
CA SER A 200 -5.71 -3.39 -0.38
C SER A 200 -5.61 -3.90 -1.81
N LEU A 201 -6.12 -3.11 -2.75
CA LEU A 201 -5.99 -3.37 -4.18
C LEU A 201 -5.33 -2.17 -4.85
N VAL A 202 -4.24 -2.43 -5.57
CA VAL A 202 -3.51 -1.47 -6.39
C VAL A 202 -3.56 -1.94 -7.83
N PRO A 203 -4.54 -1.49 -8.62
CA PRO A 203 -4.52 -1.68 -10.06
C PRO A 203 -3.46 -0.75 -10.67
N PHE A 204 -2.56 -1.29 -11.48
CA PHE A 204 -1.51 -0.49 -12.13
C PHE A 204 -1.47 -0.73 -13.64
N ALA A 205 -1.10 0.29 -14.39
CA ALA A 205 -0.81 0.21 -15.82
C ALA A 205 0.39 1.14 -16.12
N ALA A 206 0.23 2.11 -17.02
CA ALA A 206 1.24 3.14 -17.27
C ALA A 206 1.47 4.03 -16.03
N SER A 207 0.40 4.27 -15.28
CA SER A 207 0.35 5.04 -14.04
C SER A 207 -0.52 4.33 -12.99
N VAL A 208 -0.65 4.93 -11.81
CA VAL A 208 -1.52 4.46 -10.73
C VAL A 208 -2.49 5.57 -10.34
N ASN A 209 -3.75 5.19 -10.11
CA ASN A 209 -4.83 6.10 -9.76
C ASN A 209 -5.06 6.11 -8.24
N VAL A 210 -4.83 7.25 -7.59
CA VAL A 210 -5.06 7.45 -6.15
C VAL A 210 -6.47 7.93 -5.82
N GLY A 211 -7.30 8.16 -6.85
CA GLY A 211 -8.69 8.62 -6.72
C GLY A 211 -8.82 10.15 -6.82
N PRO A 212 -9.78 10.65 -7.61
CA PRO A 212 -9.96 12.09 -7.83
C PRO A 212 -10.40 12.85 -6.57
N SER A 213 -10.97 12.16 -5.58
CA SER A 213 -11.34 12.74 -4.27
C SER A 213 -10.13 13.21 -3.46
N ASN A 214 -8.92 12.77 -3.79
CA ASN A 214 -7.69 13.13 -3.09
C ASN A 214 -7.03 14.41 -3.62
N ALA A 215 -7.68 15.17 -4.50
CA ALA A 215 -7.10 16.37 -5.13
C ALA A 215 -6.61 17.43 -4.13
N THR A 216 -7.22 17.49 -2.94
CA THR A 216 -6.87 18.43 -1.87
C THR A 216 -6.15 17.78 -0.70
N ALA A 217 -5.71 16.53 -0.83
CA ALA A 217 -5.02 15.83 0.25
C ALA A 217 -3.67 16.47 0.56
N ALA A 218 -3.28 16.51 1.84
CA ALA A 218 -2.05 17.19 2.28
C ALA A 218 -0.75 16.56 1.72
N TRP A 219 -0.81 15.30 1.29
CA TRP A 219 0.29 14.58 0.66
C TRP A 219 0.44 14.84 -0.85
N MET A 220 -0.55 15.51 -1.46
CA MET A 220 -0.48 15.98 -2.85
C MET A 220 0.24 17.32 -2.93
N ASP A 221 0.91 17.56 -4.05
CA ASP A 221 1.51 18.85 -4.36
C ASP A 221 0.47 19.88 -4.83
N VAL A 222 -0.37 20.31 -3.91
CA VAL A 222 -1.46 21.29 -4.16
C VAL A 222 -0.93 22.70 -4.48
N ASP A 223 0.31 22.99 -4.11
CA ASP A 223 0.97 24.28 -4.28
C ASP A 223 1.89 24.34 -5.51
N GLY A 224 2.21 23.20 -6.12
CA GLY A 224 3.13 23.11 -7.26
C GLY A 224 4.59 23.37 -6.91
N ARG A 225 5.02 22.91 -5.74
CA ARG A 225 6.38 23.11 -5.19
C ARG A 225 7.35 22.01 -5.58
N SER A 226 6.86 20.83 -5.94
CA SER A 226 7.69 19.69 -6.35
C SER A 226 8.50 20.06 -7.60
N PRO A 227 9.78 19.64 -7.69
CA PRO A 227 10.63 20.00 -8.81
C PRO A 227 10.10 19.50 -10.16
N ILE A 228 9.22 18.49 -10.17
CA ILE A 228 8.65 17.92 -11.40
C ILE A 228 7.30 18.54 -11.78
N HIS A 229 6.69 19.33 -10.89
CA HIS A 229 5.32 19.81 -11.10
C HIS A 229 5.16 20.68 -12.35
N HIS A 230 6.23 21.38 -12.70
CA HIS A 230 6.31 22.24 -13.88
C HIS A 230 7.33 21.76 -14.92
N GLU A 231 7.82 20.50 -14.82
CA GLU A 231 8.85 19.92 -15.72
C GLU A 231 8.45 20.02 -17.20
N ASP A 232 7.15 19.87 -17.50
CA ASP A 232 6.64 19.85 -18.87
C ASP A 232 6.11 21.20 -19.38
N PHE A 233 6.27 22.28 -18.61
CA PHE A 233 5.70 23.59 -18.93
C PHE A 233 6.76 24.67 -19.14
N ASP A 234 6.71 25.34 -20.29
CA ASP A 234 7.59 26.48 -20.59
C ASP A 234 6.86 27.82 -20.40
N TRP A 235 6.83 28.28 -19.14
CA TRP A 235 6.18 29.55 -18.77
C TRP A 235 6.81 30.78 -19.42
N THR A 236 8.00 30.67 -20.03
CA THR A 236 8.66 31.81 -20.71
C THR A 236 7.96 32.18 -22.02
N THR A 237 7.13 31.28 -22.56
CA THR A 237 6.32 31.52 -23.77
C THR A 237 5.10 32.43 -23.52
N MET A 238 4.78 32.73 -22.27
CA MET A 238 3.65 33.59 -21.92
C MET A 238 3.96 35.08 -22.19
N PRO A 239 3.00 35.87 -22.69
CA PRO A 239 3.22 37.29 -22.96
C PRO A 239 3.39 38.09 -21.65
N SER A 240 4.10 39.22 -21.72
CA SER A 240 4.47 40.02 -20.55
C SER A 240 3.27 40.53 -19.73
N THR A 241 2.15 40.81 -20.39
CA THR A 241 0.89 41.28 -19.79
C THR A 241 0.03 40.16 -19.21
N LYS A 242 0.33 38.89 -19.53
CA LYS A 242 -0.38 37.68 -19.05
C LYS A 242 0.63 36.58 -18.65
N LYS A 243 1.66 36.92 -17.88
CA LYS A 243 2.76 36.01 -17.56
C LYS A 243 2.45 35.09 -16.38
N VAL A 244 3.19 33.99 -16.27
CA VAL A 244 3.21 33.10 -15.10
C VAL A 244 4.60 33.21 -14.46
N GLN A 245 4.65 33.54 -13.17
CA GLN A 245 5.89 33.91 -12.50
C GLN A 245 6.07 33.14 -11.19
N LEU A 246 7.27 32.58 -11.01
CA LEU A 246 7.69 31.93 -9.76
C LEU A 246 7.93 32.97 -8.66
N SER A 247 7.34 32.74 -7.48
CA SER A 247 7.54 33.54 -6.27
C SER A 247 7.38 32.66 -5.03
N GLY A 248 8.37 32.64 -4.14
CA GLY A 248 8.29 31.85 -2.91
C GLY A 248 8.13 30.33 -3.14
N GLY A 249 8.66 29.81 -4.25
CA GLY A 249 8.54 28.39 -4.61
C GLY A 249 7.21 27.99 -5.25
N ILE A 250 6.32 28.95 -5.55
CA ILE A 250 5.02 28.71 -6.19
C ILE A 250 4.89 29.60 -7.43
N TYR A 251 4.30 29.08 -8.51
CA TYR A 251 4.00 29.87 -9.70
C TYR A 251 2.66 30.60 -9.57
N TYR A 252 2.62 31.86 -9.99
CA TYR A 252 1.44 32.73 -9.92
C TYR A 252 1.13 33.37 -11.27
N LYS A 253 -0.17 33.55 -11.54
CA LYS A 253 -0.68 34.41 -12.63
C LYS A 253 -0.32 35.87 -12.32
N LYS A 254 0.38 36.56 -13.22
CA LYS A 254 0.83 37.96 -13.06
C LYS A 254 0.60 38.78 -14.32
N GLY A 255 0.12 40.01 -14.17
CA GLY A 255 -0.15 40.92 -15.29
C GLY A 255 -1.65 41.18 -15.48
N ALA A 256 -1.96 42.36 -16.00
CA ALA A 256 -3.32 42.90 -16.07
C ALA A 256 -4.28 42.04 -16.92
N ASP A 257 -3.77 41.31 -17.92
CA ASP A 257 -4.59 40.49 -18.81
C ASP A 257 -5.15 39.22 -18.14
N TRP A 258 -4.73 38.92 -16.91
CA TRP A 258 -5.39 37.91 -16.08
C TRP A 258 -6.70 38.42 -15.45
N GLY A 259 -6.92 39.73 -15.38
CA GLY A 259 -8.10 40.32 -14.75
C GLY A 259 -8.28 39.82 -13.32
N ALA A 260 -9.48 39.30 -13.02
CA ALA A 260 -9.82 38.77 -11.69
C ALA A 260 -9.00 37.53 -11.27
N GLU A 261 -8.32 36.87 -12.21
CA GLU A 261 -7.46 35.72 -11.92
C GLU A 261 -6.01 36.11 -11.56
N GLU A 262 -5.68 37.42 -11.57
CA GLU A 262 -4.34 37.87 -11.19
C GLU A 262 -4.00 37.46 -9.74
N ASN A 263 -2.77 37.01 -9.52
CA ASN A 263 -2.24 36.49 -8.26
C ASN A 263 -2.80 35.12 -7.82
N GLN A 264 -3.62 34.45 -8.62
CA GLN A 264 -3.95 33.05 -8.37
C GLN A 264 -2.74 32.15 -8.65
N LYS A 265 -2.65 31.03 -7.92
CA LYS A 265 -1.61 30.01 -8.11
C LYS A 265 -1.80 29.33 -9.47
N VAL A 266 -0.70 28.88 -10.05
CA VAL A 266 -0.68 28.02 -11.24
C VAL A 266 -0.13 26.68 -10.81
N THR A 267 -0.98 25.65 -10.86
CA THR A 267 -0.63 24.26 -10.56
C THR A 267 -1.28 23.36 -11.62
N ARG A 268 -0.84 22.12 -11.74
CA ARG A 268 -1.53 21.15 -12.62
C ARG A 268 -3.02 21.00 -12.28
N PHE A 269 -3.40 21.13 -11.01
CA PHE A 269 -4.82 21.17 -10.62
C PHE A 269 -5.55 22.42 -11.14
N THR A 270 -4.95 23.61 -11.04
CA THR A 270 -5.58 24.81 -11.61
C THR A 270 -5.62 24.75 -13.14
N MET A 271 -4.65 24.09 -13.78
CA MET A 271 -4.65 23.91 -15.24
C MET A 271 -5.88 23.13 -15.74
N PHE A 272 -6.37 22.12 -15.02
CA PHE A 272 -7.64 21.47 -15.37
C PHE A 272 -8.83 22.45 -15.37
N ASN A 273 -8.79 23.50 -14.53
CA ASN A 273 -9.82 24.55 -14.49
C ASN A 273 -9.58 25.64 -15.54
N ASP A 274 -8.32 25.89 -15.91
CA ASP A 274 -7.91 26.94 -16.84
C ASP A 274 -8.14 26.55 -18.31
N VAL A 275 -8.02 25.25 -18.63
CA VAL A 275 -8.34 24.70 -19.95
C VAL A 275 -9.86 24.63 -20.10
N LYS A 276 -10.42 25.71 -20.67
CA LYS A 276 -11.87 25.94 -20.78
C LYS A 276 -12.39 25.69 -22.19
N ARG A 277 -13.64 25.24 -22.28
CA ARG A 277 -14.41 25.14 -23.54
C ARG A 277 -15.69 25.94 -23.44
N VAL A 278 -16.18 26.44 -24.57
CA VAL A 278 -17.51 27.09 -24.63
C VAL A 278 -18.61 26.06 -24.38
N THR A 279 -19.47 26.30 -23.39
CA THR A 279 -20.62 25.45 -23.02
C THR A 279 -21.96 26.06 -23.40
N GLY A 280 -21.98 27.34 -23.72
CA GLY A 280 -23.18 28.08 -24.07
C GLY A 280 -22.84 29.49 -24.53
N LYS A 281 -23.81 30.13 -25.16
CA LYS A 281 -23.73 31.54 -25.56
C LYS A 281 -25.08 32.20 -25.39
N SER A 282 -25.05 33.47 -25.07
CA SER A 282 -26.24 34.33 -24.98
C SER A 282 -25.96 35.63 -25.69
N TRP A 283 -26.86 36.03 -26.58
CA TRP A 283 -26.77 37.33 -27.24
C TRP A 283 -27.11 38.42 -26.23
N VAL A 284 -26.20 39.39 -26.06
CA VAL A 284 -26.48 40.61 -25.31
C VAL A 284 -26.64 41.72 -26.32
N ALA A 285 -27.88 42.15 -26.52
CA ALA A 285 -28.22 43.21 -27.44
C ALA A 285 -27.61 44.55 -26.99
N ASP A 286 -27.09 45.31 -27.93
CA ASP A 286 -26.63 46.69 -27.75
C ASP A 286 -27.27 47.57 -28.84
N MET A 287 -28.49 48.00 -28.56
CA MET A 287 -29.26 48.81 -29.50
C MET A 287 -28.71 50.24 -29.54
N GLN A 288 -28.04 50.59 -30.63
CA GLN A 288 -27.48 51.92 -30.86
C GLN A 288 -28.27 52.65 -31.95
N TYR A 289 -28.57 53.93 -31.72
CA TYR A 289 -29.20 54.78 -32.73
C TYR A 289 -28.12 55.42 -33.60
N VAL A 290 -27.92 54.87 -34.79
CA VAL A 290 -26.81 55.24 -35.69
C VAL A 290 -27.31 55.59 -37.09
N CYS A 291 -26.43 56.21 -37.87
CA CYS A 291 -26.72 56.47 -39.27
C CYS A 291 -26.71 55.15 -40.08
N THR A 292 -27.83 54.78 -40.68
CA THR A 292 -27.98 53.52 -41.44
C THR A 292 -27.80 53.71 -42.95
N SER A 293 -27.82 54.94 -43.45
CA SER A 293 -27.48 55.24 -44.85
C SER A 293 -26.90 56.64 -45.00
N TYR A 294 -25.95 56.78 -45.92
CA TYR A 294 -25.22 58.03 -46.18
C TYR A 294 -25.59 58.59 -47.57
N ARG A 295 -25.57 59.92 -47.72
CA ARG A 295 -25.62 60.59 -49.04
C ARG A 295 -24.26 60.52 -49.72
N SER A 296 -24.20 60.77 -51.03
CA SER A 296 -22.94 60.89 -51.77
C SER A 296 -21.99 61.98 -51.22
N SER A 297 -22.52 62.95 -50.48
CA SER A 297 -21.77 63.98 -49.76
C SER A 297 -21.19 63.54 -48.41
N GLY A 298 -21.40 62.28 -47.99
CA GLY A 298 -20.95 61.75 -46.70
C GLY A 298 -21.84 62.14 -45.49
N SER A 299 -22.82 63.02 -45.67
CA SER A 299 -23.79 63.36 -44.61
C SER A 299 -24.82 62.24 -44.42
N CYS A 300 -25.22 61.97 -43.18
CA CYS A 300 -26.23 60.96 -42.89
C CYS A 300 -27.57 61.26 -43.60
N ARG A 301 -28.16 60.24 -44.24
CA ARG A 301 -29.44 60.31 -44.94
C ARG A 301 -30.59 59.81 -44.06
N THR A 302 -30.39 58.72 -43.34
CA THR A 302 -31.41 58.07 -42.50
C THR A 302 -30.74 57.51 -41.24
N TYR A 303 -31.37 57.72 -40.08
CA TYR A 303 -30.96 57.10 -38.82
C TYR A 303 -31.88 55.93 -38.48
N GLY A 304 -31.35 54.93 -37.79
CA GLY A 304 -32.09 53.77 -37.33
C GLY A 304 -31.43 53.11 -36.14
N TRP A 305 -32.21 52.32 -35.40
CA TRP A 305 -31.67 51.45 -34.37
C TRP A 305 -30.99 50.24 -35.01
N VAL A 306 -29.73 50.02 -34.65
CA VAL A 306 -28.94 48.85 -35.04
C VAL A 306 -28.53 48.14 -33.76
N ASP A 307 -28.75 46.83 -33.71
CA ASP A 307 -28.21 45.99 -32.64
C ASP A 307 -26.74 45.71 -32.91
N ASN A 308 -25.84 46.43 -32.24
CA ASN A 308 -24.40 46.21 -32.23
C ASN A 308 -23.98 45.27 -31.08
N GLY A 309 -24.92 44.45 -30.60
CA GLY A 309 -24.71 43.49 -29.53
C GLY A 309 -23.62 42.46 -29.83
N ALA A 310 -23.31 41.67 -28.81
CA ALA A 310 -22.31 40.61 -28.91
C ALA A 310 -22.75 39.35 -28.16
N TYR A 311 -22.22 38.20 -28.58
CA TYR A 311 -22.36 36.97 -27.82
C TYR A 311 -21.52 37.03 -26.55
N GLN A 312 -22.16 36.82 -25.41
CA GLN A 312 -21.52 36.45 -24.16
C GLN A 312 -21.43 34.93 -24.07
N TYR A 313 -20.24 34.42 -23.79
CA TYR A 313 -19.99 32.98 -23.73
C TYR A 313 -19.95 32.48 -22.29
N SER A 314 -20.55 31.32 -22.05
CA SER A 314 -20.35 30.54 -20.82
C SER A 314 -19.30 29.47 -21.05
N TYR A 315 -18.50 29.21 -20.03
CA TYR A 315 -17.38 28.27 -20.12
C TYR A 315 -17.53 27.12 -19.13
N GLY A 316 -16.98 25.96 -19.49
CA GLY A 316 -16.79 24.82 -18.60
C GLY A 316 -15.40 24.24 -18.76
N ALA A 317 -14.96 23.44 -17.80
CA ALA A 317 -13.68 22.73 -17.90
C ALA A 317 -13.69 21.74 -19.07
N PHE A 318 -12.54 21.63 -19.75
CA PHE A 318 -12.34 20.60 -20.78
C PHE A 318 -12.22 19.20 -20.18
N ALA A 319 -11.52 19.09 -19.05
CA ALA A 319 -11.33 17.84 -18.33
C ALA A 319 -11.25 18.11 -16.82
N GLY A 320 -11.58 17.10 -16.02
CA GLY A 320 -11.23 17.07 -14.60
C GLY A 320 -10.11 16.06 -14.36
N TRP A 321 -9.30 16.27 -13.32
CA TRP A 321 -8.29 15.29 -12.91
C TRP A 321 -8.94 13.97 -12.51
N GLN A 322 -8.47 12.86 -13.07
CA GLN A 322 -9.07 11.53 -12.88
C GLN A 322 -8.45 10.70 -11.77
N GLY A 323 -7.46 11.26 -11.06
CA GLY A 323 -6.87 10.65 -9.88
C GLY A 323 -5.47 10.06 -10.08
N CYS A 324 -4.87 10.10 -11.28
CA CYS A 324 -3.52 9.55 -11.46
C CYS A 324 -2.41 10.54 -11.09
N VAL A 325 -1.30 9.99 -10.63
CA VAL A 325 -0.13 10.73 -10.15
C VAL A 325 1.14 10.25 -10.83
N GLU A 326 2.12 11.13 -10.91
CA GLU A 326 3.44 10.80 -11.43
C GLU A 326 4.31 10.10 -10.39
N ALA A 327 5.28 9.33 -10.88
CA ALA A 327 6.35 8.77 -10.09
C ALA A 327 7.16 9.91 -9.44
N ARG A 328 7.43 9.78 -8.14
CA ARG A 328 8.15 10.81 -7.38
C ARG A 328 9.57 11.03 -7.94
N PRO A 329 10.15 12.22 -7.75
CA PRO A 329 11.56 12.47 -8.04
C PRO A 329 12.49 11.43 -7.38
N TYR A 330 13.58 11.06 -8.07
CA TYR A 330 14.62 10.23 -7.46
C TYR A 330 15.27 10.97 -6.27
N PRO A 331 15.57 10.29 -5.15
CA PRO A 331 15.44 8.84 -4.90
C PRO A 331 14.08 8.40 -4.33
N TYR A 332 13.09 9.28 -4.22
CA TYR A 332 11.82 9.02 -3.54
C TYR A 332 10.85 8.13 -4.32
N ASN A 333 11.08 7.88 -5.61
CA ASN A 333 10.39 6.81 -6.34
C ASN A 333 10.75 5.41 -5.83
N LEU A 334 11.94 5.24 -5.25
CA LEU A 334 12.46 3.93 -4.81
C LEU A 334 12.24 3.64 -3.32
N ASN A 335 11.50 4.49 -2.62
CA ASN A 335 11.25 4.33 -1.19
C ASN A 335 9.86 4.80 -0.78
N ASP A 336 9.57 4.63 0.50
CA ASP A 336 8.33 5.03 1.14
C ASP A 336 8.50 6.25 2.07
N ALA A 337 9.34 7.21 1.68
CA ALA A 337 9.48 8.45 2.47
C ALA A 337 8.14 9.17 2.60
N ALA A 338 7.83 9.68 3.80
CA ALA A 338 6.62 10.45 4.03
C ALA A 338 6.57 11.73 3.17
N PRO A 339 5.39 12.11 2.65
CA PRO A 339 5.20 13.33 1.87
C PRO A 339 5.21 14.56 2.79
N LEU A 340 6.20 15.44 2.62
CA LEU A 340 6.44 16.60 3.46
C LEU A 340 6.54 17.88 2.62
N THR A 341 5.81 18.93 3.01
CA THR A 341 5.89 20.25 2.35
C THR A 341 7.26 20.91 2.53
N ALA A 342 7.99 20.57 3.59
CA ALA A 342 9.37 21.00 3.82
C ALA A 342 10.37 20.36 2.84
N THR A 343 10.01 19.22 2.25
CA THR A 343 10.82 18.50 1.24
C THR A 343 9.93 18.25 0.01
N PRO A 344 9.64 19.25 -0.82
CA PRO A 344 8.63 19.16 -1.88
C PRO A 344 8.79 17.99 -2.86
N ALA A 345 10.01 17.49 -3.06
CA ALA A 345 10.28 16.31 -3.87
C ALA A 345 9.66 14.99 -3.32
N THR A 346 9.15 14.99 -2.09
CA THR A 346 8.44 13.85 -1.49
C THR A 346 6.93 13.86 -1.75
N LEU A 347 6.37 15.01 -2.18
CA LEU A 347 4.94 15.18 -2.48
C LEU A 347 4.56 14.46 -3.78
N PHE A 348 3.30 14.04 -3.87
CA PHE A 348 2.76 13.42 -5.08
C PHE A 348 2.21 14.47 -6.04
N VAL A 349 2.66 14.41 -7.29
CA VAL A 349 2.28 15.37 -8.33
C VAL A 349 1.15 14.77 -9.17
N PRO A 350 0.02 15.48 -9.36
CA PRO A 350 -1.05 14.99 -10.23
C PRO A 350 -0.55 14.91 -11.67
N MET A 351 -0.92 13.84 -12.38
CA MET A 351 -0.65 13.77 -13.81
C MET A 351 -1.42 14.87 -14.56
N PHE A 352 -0.72 15.47 -15.52
CA PHE A 352 -1.30 16.35 -16.52
C PHE A 352 -0.48 16.13 -17.79
N ALA A 353 -0.98 15.29 -18.70
CA ALA A 353 -0.33 15.06 -19.97
C ALA A 353 -0.41 16.34 -20.82
N PRO A 354 0.70 17.01 -21.15
CA PRO A 354 0.66 18.18 -22.01
C PRO A 354 0.07 17.83 -23.38
N ASP A 355 -0.58 18.79 -23.99
CA ASP A 355 -1.00 18.72 -25.38
C ASP A 355 0.22 18.71 -26.30
N GLU A 356 0.29 17.68 -27.16
CA GLU A 356 1.33 17.53 -28.17
C GLU A 356 0.98 18.25 -29.48
N THR A 357 2.03 18.55 -30.25
CA THR A 357 1.96 19.30 -31.50
C THR A 357 0.84 18.82 -32.45
N ASP A 358 0.04 19.76 -32.96
CA ASP A 358 -0.98 19.51 -33.99
C ASP A 358 -0.40 19.36 -35.42
N GLN A 359 0.90 19.61 -35.58
CA GLN A 359 1.60 19.47 -36.86
C GLN A 359 1.64 18.01 -37.34
N THR A 360 1.07 17.74 -38.51
CA THR A 360 0.95 16.39 -39.10
C THR A 360 1.87 16.12 -40.30
N SER A 361 2.70 17.07 -40.72
CA SER A 361 3.51 16.97 -41.96
C SER A 361 4.52 15.81 -41.98
N GLY A 362 4.73 15.13 -40.84
CA GLY A 362 5.55 13.92 -40.71
C GLY A 362 4.85 12.76 -39.99
N GLY A 363 3.51 12.80 -39.91
CA GLY A 363 2.69 11.92 -39.06
C GLY A 363 2.12 12.65 -37.84
N SER A 364 1.13 12.05 -37.19
CA SER A 364 0.47 12.63 -36.01
C SER A 364 1.24 12.32 -34.73
N ALA A 365 1.20 13.25 -33.78
CA ALA A 365 1.62 13.03 -32.41
C ALA A 365 0.63 12.09 -31.67
N PRO A 366 1.10 11.31 -30.66
CA PRO A 366 0.25 10.39 -29.92
C PRO A 366 -0.89 11.06 -29.13
N ASN A 367 -0.65 12.22 -28.51
CA ASN A 367 -1.62 12.90 -27.64
C ASN A 367 -1.78 14.39 -27.97
N SER A 368 -2.26 14.69 -29.19
CA SER A 368 -2.66 16.05 -29.58
C SER A 368 -4.17 16.23 -29.38
N TRP A 369 -4.56 17.11 -28.47
CA TRP A 369 -5.93 17.29 -27.97
C TRP A 369 -6.36 18.75 -27.80
N TRP A 370 -5.43 19.70 -27.96
CA TRP A 370 -5.69 21.13 -27.88
C TRP A 370 -5.13 21.86 -29.11
N VAL A 371 -5.72 23.01 -29.44
CA VAL A 371 -5.27 23.79 -30.61
C VAL A 371 -4.05 24.61 -30.25
N ASP A 372 -2.98 24.47 -31.03
CA ASP A 372 -1.76 25.26 -30.91
C ASP A 372 -1.98 26.66 -31.49
N VAL A 373 -2.28 27.64 -30.63
CA VAL A 373 -2.52 29.06 -30.99
C VAL A 373 -1.23 29.83 -31.26
N THR A 374 -0.38 29.30 -32.14
CA THR A 374 0.88 29.92 -32.58
C THR A 374 1.07 29.78 -34.09
N THR A 375 1.80 30.73 -34.69
CA THR A 375 2.15 30.72 -36.12
C THR A 375 3.45 29.96 -36.41
N SER A 376 4.17 29.50 -35.39
CA SER A 376 5.41 28.74 -35.56
C SER A 376 5.14 27.40 -36.28
N SER A 377 5.99 27.07 -37.25
CA SER A 377 6.02 25.78 -37.95
C SER A 377 6.94 24.75 -37.28
N ASN A 378 7.54 25.08 -36.13
CA ASN A 378 8.39 24.17 -35.37
C ASN A 378 7.58 23.44 -34.30
N ALA A 379 7.40 22.12 -34.47
CA ALA A 379 6.66 21.24 -33.55
C ALA A 379 7.02 21.42 -32.07
N SER A 380 8.31 21.49 -31.71
CA SER A 380 8.73 21.68 -30.32
C SER A 380 8.28 23.02 -29.75
N THR A 381 8.32 24.08 -30.57
CA THR A 381 7.83 25.42 -30.20
C THR A 381 6.32 25.43 -30.01
N ARG A 382 5.58 24.73 -30.88
CA ARG A 382 4.12 24.61 -30.79
C ARG A 382 3.68 23.92 -29.50
N GLN A 383 4.26 22.75 -29.21
CA GLN A 383 3.97 21.99 -28.00
C GLN A 383 4.23 22.79 -26.71
N LYS A 384 5.35 23.53 -26.66
CA LYS A 384 5.75 24.34 -25.48
C LYS A 384 4.98 25.65 -25.34
N TYR A 385 4.13 26.02 -26.30
CA TYR A 385 3.46 27.31 -26.31
C TYR A 385 2.31 27.38 -25.29
N MET A 386 2.59 27.87 -24.08
CA MET A 386 1.67 27.85 -22.96
C MET A 386 0.39 28.70 -23.09
N PRO A 387 0.33 29.82 -23.86
CA PRO A 387 -0.90 30.59 -24.02
C PRO A 387 -2.11 29.78 -24.52
N LYS A 388 -1.87 28.63 -25.16
CA LYS A 388 -2.96 27.74 -25.63
C LYS A 388 -3.85 27.24 -24.50
N TYR A 389 -3.30 26.90 -23.34
CA TYR A 389 -4.07 26.39 -22.21
C TYR A 389 -4.96 27.45 -21.53
N PHE A 390 -4.77 28.73 -21.83
CA PHE A 390 -5.55 29.85 -21.28
C PHE A 390 -6.41 30.55 -22.32
N THR A 391 -6.55 29.92 -23.50
CA THR A 391 -7.44 30.36 -24.58
C THR A 391 -8.59 29.37 -24.66
N PRO A 392 -9.84 29.77 -24.40
CA PRO A 392 -10.96 28.85 -24.45
C PRO A 392 -11.16 28.23 -25.83
N ALA A 393 -11.41 26.92 -25.88
CA ALA A 393 -11.81 26.24 -27.10
C ALA A 393 -13.17 26.75 -27.59
N GLY A 394 -13.32 26.78 -28.93
CA GLY A 394 -14.52 27.29 -29.59
C GLY A 394 -15.79 26.48 -29.34
N GLU A 395 -16.89 26.94 -29.94
CA GLU A 395 -18.18 26.25 -29.87
C GLU A 395 -18.08 24.83 -30.44
N GLY A 396 -18.79 23.88 -29.82
CA GLY A 396 -18.84 22.49 -30.28
C GLY A 396 -17.73 21.58 -29.74
N THR A 397 -16.76 22.11 -28.99
CA THR A 397 -15.76 21.28 -28.30
C THR A 397 -16.40 20.53 -27.13
N SER A 398 -16.37 19.19 -27.21
CA SER A 398 -16.79 18.29 -26.13
C SER A 398 -15.77 18.26 -24.98
N ALA A 399 -16.19 17.86 -23.79
CA ALA A 399 -15.25 17.53 -22.72
C ALA A 399 -14.42 16.29 -23.12
N ALA A 400 -13.19 16.20 -22.63
CA ALA A 400 -12.32 15.06 -22.86
C ALA A 400 -12.96 13.76 -22.35
N ALA A 401 -12.79 12.68 -23.11
CA ALA A 401 -13.14 11.35 -22.64
C ALA A 401 -12.22 10.93 -21.49
N ALA A 402 -12.62 9.88 -20.75
CA ALA A 402 -11.75 9.34 -19.71
C ALA A 402 -10.44 8.79 -20.28
N SER A 403 -9.36 8.91 -19.51
CA SER A 403 -8.01 8.51 -19.91
C SER A 403 -7.48 9.20 -21.18
N SER A 404 -8.01 10.38 -21.53
CA SER A 404 -7.61 11.12 -22.74
C SER A 404 -7.26 12.57 -22.43
N GLY A 405 -6.61 13.23 -23.39
CA GLY A 405 -6.18 14.61 -23.27
C GLY A 405 -5.21 14.78 -22.09
N PRO A 406 -5.47 15.70 -21.14
CA PRO A 406 -4.61 15.86 -19.96
C PRO A 406 -4.61 14.66 -19.00
N ASN A 407 -5.55 13.72 -19.15
CA ASN A 407 -5.57 12.45 -18.39
C ASN A 407 -5.02 11.27 -19.21
N ASP A 408 -4.28 11.50 -20.31
CA ASP A 408 -3.64 10.41 -21.04
C ASP A 408 -2.76 9.56 -20.11
N SER A 409 -2.69 8.26 -20.38
CA SER A 409 -2.08 7.23 -19.51
C SER A 409 -2.71 7.03 -18.11
N CYS A 410 -3.82 7.71 -17.77
CA CYS A 410 -4.59 7.48 -16.53
C CYS A 410 -5.74 6.48 -16.73
N THR A 411 -5.40 5.21 -16.94
CA THR A 411 -6.36 4.17 -17.37
C THR A 411 -6.87 3.27 -16.24
N THR A 412 -6.21 3.30 -15.08
CA THR A 412 -6.51 2.42 -13.94
C THR A 412 -7.67 2.92 -13.10
N LYS A 413 -8.35 1.99 -12.41
CA LYS A 413 -9.29 2.34 -11.35
C LYS A 413 -8.55 2.80 -10.09
N PRO A 414 -9.19 3.63 -9.24
CA PRO A 414 -8.59 4.08 -7.99
C PRO A 414 -8.14 2.92 -7.08
N ILE A 415 -7.02 3.11 -6.39
CA ILE A 415 -6.56 2.24 -5.31
C ILE A 415 -7.68 2.05 -4.29
N THR A 416 -7.87 0.81 -3.85
CA THR A 416 -8.66 0.51 -2.66
C THR A 416 -7.71 0.35 -1.49
N ALA A 417 -7.77 1.27 -0.53
CA ALA A 417 -7.00 1.21 0.70
C ALA A 417 -7.28 -0.07 1.50
N LEU A 418 -6.42 -0.39 2.49
CA LEU A 418 -6.58 -1.60 3.31
C LEU A 418 -7.95 -1.65 3.98
N VAL A 419 -8.68 -2.73 3.74
CA VAL A 419 -9.98 -3.00 4.38
C VAL A 419 -9.98 -4.39 4.99
N ASP A 420 -10.69 -4.55 6.10
CA ASP A 420 -10.86 -5.83 6.77
C ASP A 420 -11.77 -6.75 5.97
N VAL A 421 -11.23 -7.86 5.49
CA VAL A 421 -11.97 -8.83 4.67
C VAL A 421 -12.68 -9.90 5.51
N SER A 422 -12.47 -9.95 6.83
CA SER A 422 -13.31 -10.76 7.73
C SER A 422 -14.72 -10.17 7.87
N VAL A 423 -14.90 -8.91 7.47
CA VAL A 423 -16.22 -8.26 7.40
C VAL A 423 -16.76 -8.37 5.98
N ALA A 424 -18.01 -8.83 5.83
CA ALA A 424 -18.65 -9.02 4.53
C ALA A 424 -18.63 -7.77 3.63
N ALA A 425 -18.82 -6.58 4.22
CA ALA A 425 -18.74 -5.31 3.50
C ALA A 425 -17.33 -5.00 2.98
N GLY A 426 -16.29 -5.28 3.78
CA GLY A 426 -14.90 -5.07 3.38
C GLY A 426 -14.45 -6.06 2.30
N LYS A 427 -14.83 -7.34 2.47
CA LYS A 427 -14.65 -8.37 1.43
C LYS A 427 -15.30 -7.94 0.11
N LYS A 428 -16.58 -7.56 0.14
CA LYS A 428 -17.32 -7.12 -1.06
C LYS A 428 -16.66 -5.91 -1.71
N LYS A 429 -16.18 -4.94 -0.93
CA LYS A 429 -15.49 -3.75 -1.46
C LYS A 429 -14.25 -4.12 -2.27
N ILE A 430 -13.45 -5.10 -1.83
CA ILE A 430 -12.28 -5.58 -2.56
C ILE A 430 -12.69 -6.37 -3.80
N GLU A 431 -13.69 -7.26 -3.70
CA GLU A 431 -14.17 -8.04 -4.84
C GLU A 431 -14.75 -7.14 -5.95
N ASP A 432 -15.53 -6.12 -5.59
CA ASP A 432 -16.08 -5.14 -6.52
C ASP A 432 -14.95 -4.32 -7.20
N ALA A 433 -13.90 -3.97 -6.45
CA ALA A 433 -12.76 -3.25 -6.99
C ALA A 433 -11.94 -4.12 -7.97
N ILE A 434 -11.79 -5.41 -7.67
CA ILE A 434 -11.17 -6.41 -8.57
C ILE A 434 -12.02 -6.52 -9.86
N ASP A 435 -13.33 -6.61 -9.74
CA ASP A 435 -14.24 -6.73 -10.89
C ASP A 435 -14.23 -5.48 -11.78
N ALA A 436 -13.99 -4.30 -11.22
CA ALA A 436 -13.95 -3.04 -11.94
C ALA A 436 -12.67 -2.80 -12.76
N MET A 437 -11.63 -3.62 -12.59
CA MET A 437 -10.37 -3.51 -13.35
C MET A 437 -10.61 -3.60 -14.86
N THR A 438 -9.73 -3.04 -15.67
CA THR A 438 -9.84 -3.07 -17.15
C THR A 438 -8.45 -3.11 -17.78
N PRO A 439 -8.21 -3.98 -18.79
CA PRO A 439 -6.89 -4.14 -19.41
C PRO A 439 -6.61 -3.03 -20.43
N LEU A 440 -6.02 -1.90 -20.00
CA LEU A 440 -5.68 -0.77 -20.85
C LEU A 440 -4.41 -0.05 -20.37
N GLY A 441 -3.51 0.23 -21.31
CA GLY A 441 -2.30 1.03 -21.09
C GLY A 441 -0.99 0.22 -21.08
N ALA A 442 0.11 0.88 -20.75
CA ALA A 442 1.43 0.29 -20.60
C ALA A 442 1.57 -0.48 -19.26
N THR A 443 2.75 -1.03 -18.99
CA THR A 443 3.05 -1.88 -17.84
C THR A 443 4.14 -1.24 -16.98
N ASN A 444 3.78 -0.65 -15.84
CA ASN A 444 4.70 -0.02 -14.90
C ASN A 444 4.71 -0.73 -13.55
N VAL A 445 5.40 -1.88 -13.49
CA VAL A 445 5.51 -2.69 -12.28
C VAL A 445 6.18 -1.93 -11.11
N PRO A 446 7.24 -1.10 -11.31
CA PRO A 446 7.79 -0.28 -10.24
C PRO A 446 6.74 0.58 -9.53
N GLU A 447 5.88 1.26 -10.30
CA GLU A 447 4.87 2.14 -9.70
C GLU A 447 3.79 1.32 -8.97
N GLY A 448 3.36 0.20 -9.56
CA GLY A 448 2.46 -0.74 -8.89
C GLY A 448 3.02 -1.22 -7.54
N LEU A 449 4.30 -1.64 -7.51
CA LEU A 449 4.97 -2.08 -6.29
C LEU A 449 5.10 -0.95 -5.26
N ALA A 450 5.43 0.27 -5.72
CA ALA A 450 5.63 1.41 -4.84
C ALA A 450 4.32 1.80 -4.13
N TRP A 451 3.21 1.77 -4.86
CA TRP A 451 1.87 1.97 -4.28
C TRP A 451 1.41 0.78 -3.45
N GLY A 452 1.73 -0.45 -3.85
CA GLY A 452 1.50 -1.64 -3.03
C GLY A 452 2.11 -1.51 -1.65
N TRP A 453 3.39 -1.14 -1.59
CA TRP A 453 4.09 -0.86 -0.34
C TRP A 453 3.39 0.26 0.45
N ARG A 454 3.09 1.40 -0.18
CA ARG A 454 2.40 2.53 0.48
C ARG A 454 1.05 2.15 1.09
N THR A 455 0.30 1.24 0.49
CA THR A 455 -1.00 0.84 1.04
C THR A 455 -0.90 -0.04 2.28
N VAL A 456 0.22 -0.73 2.49
CA VAL A 456 0.45 -1.54 3.70
C VAL A 456 1.24 -0.80 4.76
N SER A 457 1.93 0.28 4.41
CA SER A 457 2.58 1.19 5.36
C SER A 457 1.57 2.00 6.19
N HIS A 458 2.02 2.56 7.32
CA HIS A 458 1.20 3.42 8.17
C HIS A 458 1.18 4.90 7.73
N ASP A 459 2.22 5.34 7.03
CA ASP A 459 2.37 6.73 6.62
C ASP A 459 1.39 7.11 5.49
N ALA A 460 1.10 8.41 5.36
CA ALA A 460 0.35 8.92 4.21
C ALA A 460 1.03 8.50 2.89
N PRO A 461 0.28 8.10 1.85
CA PRO A 461 -1.12 8.48 1.58
C PRO A 461 -2.23 7.65 2.23
N PHE A 462 -1.95 6.41 2.63
CA PHE A 462 -2.94 5.46 3.14
C PHE A 462 -2.54 5.02 4.54
N THR A 463 -3.23 5.54 5.56
CA THR A 463 -2.84 5.34 6.96
C THR A 463 -3.55 4.16 7.63
N GLU A 464 -4.21 3.31 6.84
CA GLU A 464 -4.97 2.16 7.31
C GLU A 464 -4.10 0.97 7.74
N GLY A 465 -2.84 0.93 7.30
CA GLY A 465 -1.86 -0.06 7.75
C GLY A 465 -1.45 0.17 9.20
N ARG A 466 -1.11 -0.91 9.91
CA ARG A 466 -0.57 -0.82 11.28
C ARG A 466 0.77 -0.12 11.29
N VAL A 467 1.11 0.51 12.41
CA VAL A 467 2.44 1.08 12.64
C VAL A 467 3.51 0.00 12.49
N GLU A 468 4.64 0.34 11.87
CA GLU A 468 5.75 -0.58 11.58
C GLU A 468 6.40 -1.13 12.86
N THR A 469 6.15 -0.51 14.01
CA THR A 469 6.61 -0.94 15.32
C THR A 469 5.71 -1.98 15.98
N GLU A 470 4.48 -2.19 15.48
CA GLU A 470 3.56 -3.22 16.00
C GLU A 470 4.08 -4.62 15.62
N LYS A 471 4.31 -5.46 16.64
CA LYS A 471 4.80 -6.83 16.45
C LYS A 471 3.63 -7.78 16.18
N GLY A 472 3.90 -8.85 15.42
CA GLY A 472 2.87 -9.84 15.09
C GLY A 472 1.98 -9.48 13.90
N ASN A 473 2.39 -8.49 13.11
CA ASN A 473 1.75 -8.12 11.86
C ASN A 473 2.69 -8.37 10.68
N ASP A 474 2.29 -9.24 9.76
CA ASP A 474 3.02 -9.43 8.50
C ASP A 474 2.43 -8.53 7.42
N LYS A 475 3.28 -7.70 6.81
CA LYS A 475 2.94 -6.84 5.67
C LYS A 475 3.43 -7.50 4.39
N VAL A 476 2.51 -7.79 3.47
CA VAL A 476 2.79 -8.51 2.24
C VAL A 476 2.36 -7.70 1.03
N VAL A 477 3.23 -7.63 0.03
CA VAL A 477 2.90 -7.08 -1.29
C VAL A 477 2.97 -8.20 -2.31
N ILE A 478 1.85 -8.48 -2.98
CA ILE A 478 1.73 -9.50 -4.02
C ILE A 478 1.61 -8.80 -5.36
N VAL A 479 2.67 -8.89 -6.16
CA VAL A 479 2.74 -8.32 -7.50
C VAL A 479 2.42 -9.40 -8.53
N LEU A 480 1.44 -9.15 -9.39
CA LEU A 480 1.17 -10.00 -10.54
C LEU A 480 1.23 -9.20 -11.84
N THR A 481 1.98 -9.71 -12.81
CA THR A 481 2.08 -9.14 -14.16
C THR A 481 2.21 -10.23 -15.22
N ASP A 482 1.75 -9.96 -16.45
CA ASP A 482 1.86 -10.86 -17.59
C ASP A 482 2.98 -10.49 -18.58
N GLY A 483 3.78 -9.48 -18.24
CA GLY A 483 4.70 -8.86 -19.19
C GLY A 483 5.91 -8.20 -18.55
N ALA A 484 6.81 -7.76 -19.42
CA ALA A 484 7.91 -6.89 -19.07
C ALA A 484 7.42 -5.47 -18.76
N ASN A 485 8.21 -4.69 -18.03
CA ASN A 485 7.98 -3.26 -17.90
C ASN A 485 7.98 -2.61 -19.29
N THR A 486 6.99 -1.76 -19.59
CA THR A 486 6.89 -1.07 -20.87
C THR A 486 6.78 0.44 -20.71
N TYR A 487 7.56 1.13 -21.55
CA TYR A 487 7.48 2.55 -21.84
C TYR A 487 7.75 2.68 -23.33
N TYR A 488 7.03 3.53 -24.04
CA TYR A 488 7.02 3.50 -25.50
C TYR A 488 7.65 4.75 -26.10
N THR A 489 8.49 4.59 -27.11
CA THR A 489 8.79 5.66 -28.06
C THR A 489 7.54 5.91 -28.93
N PRO A 490 7.26 7.15 -29.37
CA PRO A 490 6.13 7.42 -30.25
C PRO A 490 6.18 6.58 -31.54
N SER A 491 7.38 6.44 -32.12
CA SER A 491 7.60 5.67 -33.35
C SER A 491 7.28 4.18 -33.21
N SER A 492 7.50 3.58 -32.03
CA SER A 492 7.16 2.17 -31.80
C SER A 492 5.65 1.90 -31.83
N LEU A 493 4.84 2.95 -31.66
CA LEU A 493 3.39 2.91 -31.73
C LEU A 493 2.85 3.47 -33.06
N GLY A 494 3.74 3.78 -34.02
CA GLY A 494 3.35 4.34 -35.32
C GLY A 494 3.10 5.85 -35.33
N TYR A 495 3.47 6.58 -34.26
CA TYR A 495 3.34 8.03 -34.18
C TYR A 495 4.65 8.76 -34.51
N ALA A 496 4.52 10.04 -34.86
CA ALA A 496 5.65 10.93 -35.06
C ALA A 496 6.18 11.49 -33.72
N ASP A 497 7.48 11.72 -33.63
CA ASP A 497 8.15 12.38 -32.49
C ASP A 497 8.72 13.75 -32.90
N ALA A 498 7.91 14.57 -33.57
CA ALA A 498 8.37 15.83 -34.16
C ALA A 498 8.85 16.86 -33.11
N ALA A 499 8.30 16.81 -31.89
CA ALA A 499 8.71 17.66 -30.77
C ALA A 499 9.92 17.12 -29.98
N ALA A 500 10.42 15.93 -30.35
CA ALA A 500 11.51 15.22 -29.68
C ALA A 500 11.22 14.88 -28.19
N ASN A 501 10.00 14.45 -27.91
CA ASN A 501 9.53 13.95 -26.61
C ASN A 501 10.20 12.63 -26.21
N LYS A 502 10.70 11.85 -27.19
CA LYS A 502 11.39 10.55 -27.03
C LYS A 502 10.57 9.41 -26.43
N SER A 503 9.45 9.71 -25.78
CA SER A 503 8.48 8.74 -25.29
C SER A 503 7.06 9.28 -25.44
N THR A 504 6.06 8.42 -25.26
CA THR A 504 4.73 8.86 -24.83
C THR A 504 4.78 9.38 -23.39
N TYR A 505 3.79 10.17 -23.00
CA TYR A 505 3.65 10.65 -21.62
C TYR A 505 3.08 9.55 -20.70
N SER A 506 3.64 9.40 -19.51
CA SER A 506 3.21 8.42 -18.50
C SER A 506 3.80 8.82 -17.13
N ALA A 507 3.88 7.92 -16.15
CA ALA A 507 4.26 8.21 -14.77
C ALA A 507 5.61 8.94 -14.59
N TYR A 508 6.56 8.77 -15.52
CA TYR A 508 7.87 9.43 -15.46
C TYR A 508 7.96 10.71 -16.33
N GLY A 509 6.83 11.20 -16.85
CA GLY A 509 6.79 12.31 -17.81
C GLY A 509 7.37 11.93 -19.18
N TYR A 510 7.85 12.89 -19.94
CA TYR A 510 8.55 12.62 -21.20
C TYR A 510 10.03 12.29 -20.96
N THR A 511 10.55 11.25 -21.61
CA THR A 511 11.98 10.90 -21.51
C THR A 511 12.89 11.83 -22.30
N GLY A 512 12.33 12.75 -23.10
CA GLY A 512 13.05 13.86 -23.72
C GLY A 512 13.21 15.09 -22.82
N LEU A 513 12.53 15.14 -21.68
CA LEU A 513 12.54 16.28 -20.75
C LEU A 513 13.22 15.90 -19.44
N LYS A 514 14.11 16.78 -18.99
CA LYS A 514 14.84 16.62 -17.74
C LYS A 514 14.16 17.47 -16.69
N GLN A 515 14.04 16.93 -15.49
CA GLN A 515 13.68 17.68 -14.31
C GLN A 515 14.65 18.87 -14.16
N PRO A 516 14.16 20.08 -13.81
CA PRO A 516 15.01 21.23 -13.54
C PRO A 516 16.15 20.91 -12.56
N GLY A 517 17.37 21.24 -12.96
CA GLY A 517 18.58 21.01 -12.16
C GLY A 517 19.22 19.62 -12.34
N GLU A 518 18.58 18.70 -13.07
CA GLU A 518 19.08 17.34 -13.25
C GLU A 518 19.83 17.13 -14.57
N SER A 519 20.77 16.17 -14.56
CA SER A 519 21.56 15.81 -15.74
C SER A 519 20.82 14.86 -16.70
N TYR A 520 19.88 14.08 -16.17
CA TYR A 520 19.20 13.00 -16.86
C TYR A 520 17.69 13.03 -16.56
N THR A 521 16.90 12.40 -17.42
CA THR A 521 15.45 12.28 -17.21
C THR A 521 15.15 11.27 -16.10
N ARG A 522 14.01 11.43 -15.43
CA ARG A 522 13.66 10.65 -14.23
C ARG A 522 13.70 9.15 -14.43
N MET A 523 13.25 8.69 -15.60
CA MET A 523 13.31 7.28 -16.02
C MET A 523 14.71 6.67 -15.85
N PHE A 524 15.77 7.45 -16.06
CA PHE A 524 17.14 6.97 -16.03
C PHE A 524 17.88 7.30 -14.73
N MET A 525 17.29 7.99 -13.77
CA MET A 525 17.95 8.28 -12.50
C MET A 525 18.04 7.00 -11.64
N GLY A 526 19.18 6.80 -10.98
CA GLY A 526 19.42 5.62 -10.14
C GLY A 526 19.68 4.30 -10.89
N THR A 527 19.80 4.33 -12.21
CA THR A 527 20.04 3.12 -13.03
C THR A 527 21.45 3.11 -13.64
N THR A 528 21.87 1.99 -14.23
CA THR A 528 23.16 1.85 -14.96
C THR A 528 22.99 1.84 -16.48
N VAL A 529 21.76 1.95 -16.98
CA VAL A 529 21.48 1.96 -18.42
C VAL A 529 21.99 3.22 -19.11
N GLY A 530 22.08 3.20 -20.44
CA GLY A 530 22.46 4.37 -21.24
C GLY A 530 21.48 5.53 -21.06
N LYS A 531 21.99 6.71 -20.69
CA LYS A 531 21.17 7.88 -20.32
C LYS A 531 20.66 8.72 -21.49
N THR A 532 21.14 8.40 -22.69
CA THR A 532 20.80 9.09 -23.95
C THR A 532 20.27 8.09 -24.99
N THR A 533 19.99 6.85 -24.57
CA THR A 533 19.44 5.81 -25.44
C THR A 533 17.93 5.77 -25.25
N TYR A 534 17.20 6.19 -26.28
CA TYR A 534 15.74 6.29 -26.25
C TYR A 534 15.12 5.16 -27.06
N SER A 535 14.97 3.99 -26.44
CA SER A 535 14.35 2.80 -27.02
C SER A 535 13.52 2.08 -25.97
N ASN A 536 12.51 1.33 -26.42
CA ASN A 536 11.65 0.54 -25.53
C ASN A 536 12.49 -0.41 -24.66
N ASP A 537 13.47 -1.11 -25.22
CA ASP A 537 14.36 -2.02 -24.48
C ASP A 537 15.17 -1.30 -23.38
N ASN A 538 15.66 -0.09 -23.66
CA ASN A 538 16.42 0.68 -22.67
C ASN A 538 15.50 1.21 -21.55
N TYR A 539 14.25 1.58 -21.88
CA TYR A 539 13.24 1.94 -20.88
C TYR A 539 12.86 0.73 -20.02
N THR A 540 12.57 -0.43 -20.63
CA THR A 540 12.31 -1.69 -19.92
C THR A 540 13.45 -2.02 -18.96
N SER A 541 14.70 -1.92 -19.42
CA SER A 541 15.88 -2.16 -18.59
C SER A 541 16.00 -1.18 -17.42
N ALA A 542 15.72 0.11 -17.65
CA ALA A 542 15.75 1.13 -16.60
C ALA A 542 14.68 0.87 -15.53
N MET A 543 13.43 0.63 -15.97
CA MET A 543 12.31 0.32 -15.08
C MET A 543 12.54 -0.98 -14.30
N THR A 544 13.11 -2.01 -14.92
CA THR A 544 13.44 -3.26 -14.24
C THR A 544 14.52 -3.07 -13.15
N GLN A 545 15.53 -2.22 -13.38
CA GLN A 545 16.49 -1.87 -12.33
C GLN A 545 15.84 -1.09 -11.18
N GLN A 546 14.94 -0.14 -11.49
CA GLN A 546 14.19 0.60 -10.48
C GLN A 546 13.25 -0.32 -9.67
N MET A 547 12.56 -1.26 -10.34
CA MET A 547 11.75 -2.29 -9.68
C MET A 547 12.59 -3.05 -8.66
N ASN A 548 13.74 -3.59 -9.08
CA ASN A 548 14.59 -4.38 -8.18
C ASN A 548 15.10 -3.54 -6.99
N ALA A 549 15.53 -2.29 -7.22
CA ALA A 549 15.97 -1.39 -6.15
C ALA A 549 14.84 -1.07 -5.15
N LEU A 550 13.62 -0.90 -5.64
CA LEU A 550 12.43 -0.70 -4.82
C LEU A 550 12.08 -1.97 -4.03
N CYS A 551 12.18 -3.17 -4.63
CA CYS A 551 11.97 -4.44 -3.91
C CYS A 551 12.97 -4.61 -2.77
N GLU A 552 14.26 -4.30 -2.99
CA GLU A 552 15.26 -4.35 -1.93
C GLU A 552 14.94 -3.35 -0.81
N SER A 553 14.50 -2.14 -1.16
CA SER A 553 14.10 -1.11 -0.18
C SER A 553 12.88 -1.55 0.65
N ALA A 554 11.88 -2.16 0.02
CA ALA A 554 10.69 -2.69 0.70
C ALA A 554 11.06 -3.86 1.63
N LYS A 555 11.87 -4.82 1.15
CA LYS A 555 12.34 -5.96 1.97
C LYS A 555 13.17 -5.52 3.16
N ALA A 556 14.04 -4.52 2.98
CA ALA A 556 14.82 -3.93 4.07
C ALA A 556 13.94 -3.27 5.16
N LYS A 557 12.68 -2.96 4.83
CA LYS A 557 11.66 -2.42 5.75
C LYS A 557 10.70 -3.48 6.28
N GLY A 558 11.01 -4.76 6.09
CA GLY A 558 10.22 -5.88 6.62
C GLY A 558 9.02 -6.28 5.76
N ILE A 559 8.86 -5.70 4.56
CA ILE A 559 7.78 -6.07 3.64
C ILE A 559 8.12 -7.39 2.96
N ILE A 560 7.19 -8.35 3.02
CA ILE A 560 7.28 -9.61 2.29
C ILE A 560 6.79 -9.35 0.87
N VAL A 561 7.69 -9.44 -0.10
CA VAL A 561 7.36 -9.26 -1.52
C VAL A 561 7.14 -10.63 -2.17
N MET A 562 5.95 -10.86 -2.70
CA MET A 562 5.57 -12.03 -3.48
C MET A 562 5.35 -11.60 -4.93
N THR A 563 5.82 -12.39 -5.90
CA THR A 563 5.69 -12.03 -7.32
C THR A 563 5.15 -13.20 -8.14
N VAL A 564 4.24 -12.91 -9.06
CA VAL A 564 3.63 -13.88 -9.96
C VAL A 564 3.77 -13.39 -11.39
N SER A 565 4.38 -14.20 -12.26
CA SER A 565 4.32 -13.98 -13.70
C SER A 565 3.18 -14.79 -14.31
N LEU A 566 2.50 -14.22 -15.31
CA LEU A 566 1.43 -14.88 -16.03
C LEU A 566 1.81 -15.06 -17.51
N ASP A 567 1.81 -16.31 -17.98
CA ASP A 567 2.09 -16.70 -19.36
C ASP A 567 3.47 -16.25 -19.90
N LEU A 568 4.47 -16.14 -19.02
CA LEU A 568 5.85 -15.89 -19.44
C LEU A 568 6.60 -17.22 -19.67
N SER A 569 7.34 -17.28 -20.78
CA SER A 569 8.13 -18.42 -21.20
C SER A 569 9.62 -18.23 -20.91
N THR A 570 10.25 -19.24 -20.32
CA THR A 570 11.70 -19.28 -20.15
C THR A 570 12.46 -19.52 -21.47
N SER A 571 11.77 -19.85 -22.56
CA SER A 571 12.39 -20.08 -23.88
C SER A 571 12.62 -18.81 -24.68
N LYS A 572 11.99 -17.69 -24.32
CA LYS A 572 12.19 -16.38 -24.94
C LYS A 572 13.05 -15.53 -24.03
N SER A 573 14.10 -14.92 -24.58
CA SER A 573 15.14 -14.25 -23.77
C SER A 573 14.62 -13.04 -23.00
N ASP A 574 13.71 -12.28 -23.60
CA ASP A 574 13.05 -11.11 -23.02
C ASP A 574 12.09 -11.51 -21.88
N GLU A 575 11.22 -12.50 -22.12
CA GLU A 575 10.33 -13.03 -21.08
C GLU A 575 11.12 -13.71 -19.95
N LYS A 576 12.23 -14.40 -20.28
CA LYS A 576 13.13 -14.97 -19.28
C LYS A 576 13.78 -13.89 -18.42
N ALA A 577 14.23 -12.78 -19.00
CA ALA A 577 14.81 -11.68 -18.23
C ALA A 577 13.78 -11.08 -17.26
N GLN A 578 12.51 -11.00 -17.66
CA GLN A 578 11.42 -10.57 -16.78
C GLN A 578 11.15 -11.58 -15.65
N ILE A 579 11.12 -12.87 -15.96
CA ILE A 579 11.03 -13.96 -14.97
C ILE A 579 12.14 -13.83 -13.93
N ASP A 580 13.39 -13.66 -14.38
CA ASP A 580 14.55 -13.53 -13.51
C ASP A 580 14.45 -12.28 -12.63
N ALA A 581 13.94 -11.16 -13.17
CA ALA A 581 13.74 -9.93 -12.43
C ALA A 581 12.66 -10.05 -11.35
N LEU A 582 11.49 -10.61 -11.66
CA LEU A 582 10.43 -10.88 -10.68
C LEU A 582 10.93 -11.82 -9.59
N LYS A 583 11.64 -12.89 -9.96
CA LYS A 583 12.23 -13.82 -9.00
C LYS A 583 13.29 -13.15 -8.11
N ALA A 584 14.09 -12.23 -8.63
CA ALA A 584 15.05 -11.46 -7.83
C ALA A 584 14.34 -10.54 -6.83
N CYS A 585 13.29 -9.84 -7.28
CA CYS A 585 12.46 -8.95 -6.48
C CYS A 585 11.81 -9.67 -5.29
N SER A 586 11.29 -10.89 -5.49
CA SER A 586 10.61 -11.64 -4.43
C SER A 586 11.48 -11.96 -3.21
N SER A 587 10.80 -12.02 -2.06
CA SER A 587 11.35 -12.44 -0.78
C SER A 587 11.55 -13.96 -0.74
N ASN A 588 12.29 -14.42 0.26
CA ASN A 588 12.41 -15.84 0.53
C ASN A 588 11.28 -16.29 1.46
N SER A 589 10.78 -17.51 1.27
CA SER A 589 9.83 -18.15 2.16
C SER A 589 10.45 -18.35 3.53
N ARG A 590 9.62 -18.22 4.57
CA ARG A 590 10.01 -18.53 5.95
C ARG A 590 9.77 -20.01 6.32
N PHE A 591 9.08 -20.77 5.46
CA PHE A 591 8.59 -22.12 5.78
C PHE A 591 9.01 -23.17 4.75
N ARG A 592 9.13 -22.79 3.48
CA ARG A 592 9.45 -23.70 2.39
C ARG A 592 10.92 -23.57 2.02
N ASN A 593 11.59 -24.70 1.88
CA ASN A 593 12.89 -24.78 1.23
C ASN A 593 12.72 -25.27 -0.22
N ASP A 594 13.63 -24.84 -1.08
CA ASP A 594 13.76 -25.36 -2.43
C ASP A 594 14.47 -26.73 -2.43
N SER A 595 14.62 -27.31 -3.62
CA SER A 595 15.29 -28.61 -3.78
C SER A 595 16.76 -28.62 -3.36
N SER A 596 17.38 -27.45 -3.20
CA SER A 596 18.75 -27.32 -2.69
C SER A 596 18.83 -27.21 -1.16
N GLY A 597 17.68 -27.17 -0.48
CA GLY A 597 17.60 -26.95 0.98
C GLY A 597 17.71 -25.47 1.38
N SER A 598 17.77 -24.55 0.42
CA SER A 598 17.76 -23.10 0.67
C SER A 598 16.32 -22.60 0.79
N PRO A 599 16.05 -21.50 1.51
CA PRO A 599 14.71 -20.89 1.55
C PRO A 599 14.17 -20.62 0.13
N ALA A 600 13.01 -21.20 -0.19
CA ALA A 600 12.41 -21.09 -1.50
C ALA A 600 12.00 -19.65 -1.81
N LYS A 601 12.17 -19.20 -3.05
CA LYS A 601 11.68 -17.88 -3.47
C LYS A 601 10.15 -17.83 -3.48
N LEU A 602 9.58 -16.71 -3.03
CA LEU A 602 8.15 -16.38 -3.11
C LEU A 602 7.78 -15.89 -4.53
N TYR A 603 8.11 -16.72 -5.50
CA TYR A 603 7.90 -16.46 -6.91
C TYR A 603 7.18 -17.65 -7.57
N TRP A 604 6.18 -17.33 -8.39
CA TRP A 604 5.42 -18.31 -9.15
C TRP A 604 5.35 -17.91 -10.62
N ASN A 605 5.71 -18.85 -11.51
CA ASN A 605 5.43 -18.71 -12.93
C ASN A 605 4.14 -19.45 -13.26
N ALA A 606 3.07 -18.70 -13.51
CA ALA A 606 1.75 -19.21 -13.82
C ALA A 606 1.47 -19.17 -15.33
N THR A 607 0.56 -20.04 -15.76
CA THR A 607 -0.10 -19.98 -17.06
C THR A 607 -1.58 -19.72 -16.85
N GLY A 608 -2.29 -19.34 -17.90
CA GLY A 608 -3.75 -19.20 -17.83
C GLY A 608 -4.45 -20.46 -17.28
N ALA A 609 -3.93 -21.65 -17.57
CA ALA A 609 -4.51 -22.92 -17.13
C ALA A 609 -4.30 -23.23 -15.63
N ASN A 610 -3.22 -22.73 -15.00
CA ASN A 610 -2.87 -23.10 -13.62
C ASN A 610 -2.84 -21.91 -12.65
N LEU A 611 -3.24 -20.71 -13.08
CA LEU A 611 -3.19 -19.50 -12.26
C LEU A 611 -3.95 -19.65 -10.93
N SER A 612 -5.14 -20.26 -10.95
CA SER A 612 -5.93 -20.53 -9.73
C SER A 612 -5.16 -21.42 -8.74
N ASP A 613 -4.44 -22.43 -9.24
CA ASP A 613 -3.65 -23.32 -8.37
C ASP A 613 -2.46 -22.59 -7.76
N LYS A 614 -1.82 -21.67 -8.51
CA LYS A 614 -0.76 -20.82 -7.96
C LYS A 614 -1.26 -19.87 -6.88
N PHE A 615 -2.49 -19.36 -7.01
CA PHE A 615 -3.11 -18.56 -5.95
C PHE A 615 -3.48 -19.37 -4.71
N LYS A 616 -3.76 -20.67 -4.83
CA LYS A 616 -3.89 -21.57 -3.67
C LYS A 616 -2.56 -21.76 -2.97
N GLU A 617 -1.46 -22.00 -3.70
CA GLU A 617 -0.11 -22.09 -3.13
C GLU A 617 0.27 -20.81 -2.37
N ILE A 618 -0.10 -19.64 -2.91
CA ILE A 618 0.10 -18.34 -2.25
C ILE A 618 -0.77 -18.23 -0.98
N ALA A 619 -2.04 -18.64 -1.05
CA ALA A 619 -2.92 -18.65 0.11
C ALA A 619 -2.36 -19.53 1.23
N ASP A 620 -1.81 -20.71 0.90
CA ASP A 620 -1.17 -21.61 1.86
C ASP A 620 0.09 -20.97 2.48
N GLU A 621 0.93 -20.30 1.68
CA GLU A 621 2.09 -19.56 2.18
C GLU A 621 1.69 -18.45 3.17
N LEU A 622 0.65 -17.67 2.84
CA LEU A 622 0.11 -16.63 3.71
C LEU A 622 -0.55 -17.21 4.98
N SER A 623 -1.16 -18.38 4.86
CA SER A 623 -1.74 -19.09 6.00
C SER A 623 -0.65 -19.57 6.95
N ASN A 624 0.47 -20.05 6.43
CA ASN A 624 1.62 -20.50 7.23
C ASN A 624 2.28 -19.34 7.98
N LEU A 625 2.32 -18.13 7.40
CA LEU A 625 2.74 -16.91 8.14
C LEU A 625 1.91 -16.69 9.40
N ARG A 626 0.67 -17.19 9.42
CA ARG A 626 -0.25 -17.06 10.55
C ARG A 626 -0.25 -18.26 11.48
N ILE A 627 0.43 -19.37 11.18
CA ILE A 627 0.51 -20.55 12.05
C ILE A 627 1.92 -20.62 12.63
N VAL A 628 2.03 -20.39 13.94
CA VAL A 628 3.28 -20.69 14.65
C VAL A 628 3.16 -22.07 15.25
N GLY A 629 4.11 -22.94 14.88
CA GLY A 629 4.22 -24.30 15.42
C GLY A 629 4.57 -24.34 16.89
#